data_AF-A0A3N8DNN3-F1
#
_entry.id   AF-A0A3N8DNN3-F1
#
_cell.length_a   1.000
_cell.length_b   1.000
_cell.length_c   1.000
_cell.angle_alpha   90.00
_cell.angle_beta   90.00
_cell.angle_gamma   90.00
#
_symmetry.space_group_name_H-M   'P 1'
#
loop_
_entity.id
_entity.type
_entity.pdbx_description
1 polymer ?
#
loop_
_entity_poly.entity_id
_entity_poly.type
_entity_poly.pdbx_seq_one_letter_code
_entity_poly.pdbx_strand_id
1 'polypeptide(L)'
;MSIGIRVGPIVSEIGAPSFFNSFFSTIQGLLEPEGAGTRFPVISGEFYDGCVSENRLIKHLLDTLFEMFECAKKRDIDVTIEEI
;
A
#
# COMPACT_ATOMS: atom_id res chain seq x y z
N MET A 1 -21.49 9.75 1.62
CA MET A 1 -20.29 9.77 2.49
C MET A 1 -19.13 9.30 1.66
N SER A 2 -17.98 9.98 1.71
CA SER A 2 -16.76 9.64 0.99
C SER A 2 -15.62 9.34 1.97
N ILE A 3 -14.62 8.60 1.49
CA ILE A 3 -13.37 8.34 2.20
C ILE A 3 -12.30 9.28 1.66
N GLY A 4 -11.56 9.90 2.57
CA GLY A 4 -10.39 10.71 2.26
C GLY A 4 -9.16 10.23 3.01
N ILE A 5 -7.99 10.37 2.38
CA ILE A 5 -6.68 10.15 3.00
C ILE A 5 -6.21 11.48 3.55
N ARG A 6 -5.82 11.51 4.82
CA ARG A 6 -5.17 12.67 5.43
C ARG A 6 -3.67 12.44 5.53
N VAL A 7 -2.89 13.35 4.95
CA VAL A 7 -1.44 13.40 5.09
C VAL A 7 -1.07 14.79 5.62
N GLY A 8 -0.75 14.87 6.91
CA GLY A 8 -0.53 16.14 7.60
C GLY A 8 -1.77 17.06 7.51
N PRO A 9 -1.64 18.29 6.99
CA PRO A 9 -2.76 19.22 6.84
C PRO A 9 -3.62 18.95 5.60
N ILE A 10 -3.18 18.08 4.69
CA ILE A 10 -3.83 17.85 3.40
C ILE A 10 -4.77 16.66 3.53
N VAL A 11 -6.00 16.82 3.07
CA VAL A 11 -6.98 15.73 2.91
C VAL A 11 -7.30 15.59 1.44
N SER A 12 -7.09 14.39 0.90
CA SER A 12 -7.43 14.06 -0.49
C SER A 12 -8.56 13.04 -0.51
N GLU A 13 -9.63 13.33 -1.26
CA GLU A 13 -10.76 12.42 -1.42
C GLU A 13 -10.39 11.28 -2.38
N ILE A 14 -10.65 10.04 -1.98
CA ILE A 14 -10.47 8.85 -2.83
C ILE A 14 -11.77 8.49 -3.53
N GLY A 15 -12.90 8.65 -2.83
CA GLY A 15 -14.24 8.38 -3.36
C GLY A 15 -15.11 7.58 -2.40
N ALA A 16 -15.93 6.69 -2.94
CA ALA A 16 -16.96 5.98 -2.19
C ALA A 16 -16.36 4.93 -1.21
N PRO A 17 -16.94 4.75 -0.01
CA PRO A 17 -16.53 3.70 0.93
C PRO A 17 -16.60 2.28 0.34
N SER A 18 -17.57 2.03 -0.53
CA SER A 18 -17.72 0.75 -1.23
C SER A 18 -16.56 0.47 -2.19
N PHE A 19 -16.06 1.49 -2.87
CA PHE A 19 -14.88 1.38 -3.73
C PHE A 19 -13.64 1.03 -2.90
N PHE A 20 -13.40 1.79 -1.83
CA PHE A 20 -12.28 1.56 -0.92
C PHE A 20 -12.29 0.13 -0.38
N ASN A 21 -13.43 -0.32 0.16
CA ASN A 21 -13.56 -1.68 0.68
C ASN A 21 -13.35 -2.76 -0.41
N SER A 22 -13.91 -2.56 -1.61
CA SER A 22 -13.75 -3.52 -2.72
C SER A 22 -12.29 -3.67 -3.16
N PHE A 23 -11.54 -2.57 -3.16
CA PHE A 23 -10.10 -2.57 -3.47
C PHE A 23 -9.32 -3.44 -2.47
N PHE A 24 -9.48 -3.20 -1.16
CA PHE A 24 -8.78 -3.99 -0.14
C PHE A 24 -9.26 -5.44 -0.08
N SER A 25 -10.55 -5.70 -0.30
CA SER A 25 -11.07 -7.07 -0.43
C SER A 25 -10.42 -7.83 -1.58
N THR A 26 -10.11 -7.14 -2.68
CA THR A 26 -9.41 -7.75 -3.83
C THR A 26 -7.95 -8.07 -3.48
N ILE A 27 -7.25 -7.17 -2.81
CA ILE A 27 -5.88 -7.42 -2.31
C ILE A 27 -5.89 -8.63 -1.38
N GLN A 28 -6.79 -8.65 -0.41
CA GLN A 28 -6.87 -9.72 0.57
C GLN A 28 -7.16 -11.06 -0.11
N GLY A 29 -8.19 -11.11 -0.97
CA GLY A 29 -8.61 -12.35 -1.63
C GLY A 29 -7.58 -12.92 -2.62
N LEU A 30 -6.78 -12.08 -3.26
CA LEU A 30 -5.81 -12.53 -4.27
C LEU A 30 -4.39 -12.69 -3.75
N LEU A 31 -3.97 -11.83 -2.83
CA LEU A 31 -2.58 -11.71 -2.41
C LEU A 31 -2.35 -12.15 -0.96
N GLU A 32 -3.40 -12.29 -0.16
CA GLU A 32 -3.34 -12.59 1.27
C GLU A 32 -4.36 -13.67 1.68
N PRO A 33 -4.26 -14.90 1.12
CA PRO A 33 -5.21 -15.97 1.40
C PRO A 33 -5.24 -16.39 2.88
N GLU A 34 -4.21 -16.08 3.65
CA GLU A 34 -4.13 -16.34 5.09
C GLU A 34 -4.79 -15.26 5.95
N GLY A 35 -5.24 -14.15 5.34
CA GLY A 35 -5.94 -13.07 6.01
C GLY A 35 -5.33 -11.69 5.77
N ALA A 36 -6.10 -10.65 6.07
CA ALA A 36 -5.69 -9.26 5.91
C ALA A 36 -4.41 -8.92 6.66
N GLY A 37 -3.49 -8.22 6.00
CA GLY A 37 -2.24 -7.74 6.58
C GLY A 37 -1.16 -8.81 6.75
N THR A 38 -1.36 -10.03 6.23
CA THR A 38 -0.36 -11.11 6.31
C THR A 38 0.81 -10.87 5.36
N ARG A 39 0.56 -10.29 4.18
CA ARG A 39 1.60 -9.93 3.20
C ARG A 39 1.85 -8.43 3.17
N PHE A 40 0.81 -7.63 3.34
CA PHE A 40 0.87 -6.17 3.30
C PHE A 40 0.34 -5.55 4.60
N PRO A 41 1.01 -5.77 5.75
CA PRO A 41 0.53 -5.36 7.07
C PRO A 41 0.20 -3.86 7.15
N VAL A 42 0.99 -3.02 6.48
CA VAL A 42 0.81 -1.58 6.48
C VAL A 42 -0.36 -1.14 5.57
N ILE A 43 -0.55 -1.79 4.42
CA ILE A 43 -1.54 -1.37 3.42
C ILE A 43 -2.91 -2.00 3.70
N SER A 44 -3.02 -3.32 3.78
CA SER A 44 -4.31 -4.00 3.96
C SER A 44 -4.70 -4.23 5.41
N GLY A 45 -3.81 -3.93 6.36
CA GLY A 45 -4.10 -3.87 7.79
C GLY A 45 -4.19 -2.43 8.28
N GLU A 46 -3.05 -1.85 8.65
CA GLU A 46 -2.97 -0.55 9.34
C GLU A 46 -3.69 0.60 8.57
N PHE A 47 -3.46 0.71 7.26
CA PHE A 47 -4.06 1.76 6.45
C PHE A 47 -5.55 1.54 6.20
N TYR A 48 -5.99 0.29 6.02
CA TYR A 48 -7.41 -0.03 5.90
C TYR A 48 -8.17 0.30 7.20
N ASP A 49 -7.55 0.01 8.35
CA ASP A 49 -8.09 0.34 9.68
C ASP A 49 -8.02 1.84 10.02
N GLY A 50 -7.40 2.65 9.16
CA GLY A 50 -7.34 4.11 9.25
C GLY A 50 -6.20 4.67 10.12
N CYS A 51 -5.28 3.83 10.57
CA CYS A 51 -4.18 4.22 11.46
C CYS A 51 -2.86 3.61 10.98
N VAL A 52 -2.02 4.44 10.34
CA VAL A 52 -0.68 4.02 9.93
C VAL A 52 0.37 4.64 10.83
N SER A 53 1.24 3.81 11.41
CA SER A 53 2.40 4.30 12.14
C SER A 53 3.48 4.76 11.15
N GLU A 54 3.90 6.02 11.23
CA GLU A 54 4.95 6.62 10.37
C GLU A 54 6.23 5.76 10.30
N ASN A 55 6.74 5.33 11.46
CA ASN A 55 7.94 4.49 11.55
C ASN A 55 7.79 3.13 10.85
N ARG A 56 6.57 2.58 10.78
CA ARG A 56 6.30 1.31 10.09
C ARG A 56 6.09 1.53 8.60
N LEU A 57 5.42 2.61 8.21
CA LEU A 57 5.22 2.99 6.82
C LEU A 57 6.57 3.12 6.11
N ILE A 58 7.50 3.90 6.67
CA ILE A 58 8.82 4.14 6.06
C ILE A 58 9.60 2.83 5.94
N LYS A 59 9.65 2.05 7.01
CA LYS A 59 10.37 0.77 7.01
C LYS A 59 9.83 -0.20 5.94
N HIS A 60 8.52 -0.41 5.91
CA HIS A 60 7.91 -1.33 4.95
C HIS A 60 7.94 -0.81 3.52
N LEU A 61 7.86 0.51 3.28
CA LEU A 61 8.05 1.07 1.94
C LEU A 61 9.45 0.80 1.41
N LEU A 62 10.47 0.96 2.25
CA LEU A 62 11.85 0.64 1.88
C LEU A 62 12.00 -0.84 1.56
N ASP A 63 11.52 -1.74 2.44
CA ASP A 63 11.61 -3.18 2.23
C ASP A 63 10.89 -3.61 0.94
N THR A 64 9.68 -3.08 0.68
CA THR A 64 8.89 -3.39 -0.52
C THR A 64 9.57 -2.85 -1.79
N LEU A 65 10.11 -1.63 -1.75
CA LEU A 65 10.86 -1.06 -2.88
C LEU A 65 12.09 -1.91 -3.18
N PHE A 66 12.87 -2.31 -2.17
CA PHE A 66 14.02 -3.19 -2.34
C PHE A 66 13.62 -4.53 -2.98
N GLU A 67 12.54 -5.16 -2.53
CA GLU A 67 12.02 -6.38 -3.14
C GLU A 67 11.61 -6.16 -4.60
N MET A 68 10.93 -5.05 -4.90
CA MET A 68 10.55 -4.70 -6.27
C MET A 68 11.78 -4.49 -7.17
N PHE A 69 12.81 -3.81 -6.68
CA PHE A 69 14.07 -3.62 -7.40
C PHE A 69 14.80 -4.94 -7.65
N GLU A 70 14.88 -5.81 -6.64
CA GLU A 70 15.47 -7.15 -6.80
C GLU A 70 14.68 -8.02 -7.79
N CYS A 71 13.34 -7.95 -7.75
CA CYS A 71 12.47 -8.63 -8.72
C CYS A 71 12.64 -8.08 -10.14
N ALA A 72 12.79 -6.76 -10.30
CA ALA A 72 12.99 -6.12 -11.59
C ALA A 72 14.36 -6.49 -12.18
N LYS A 73 15.41 -6.44 -11.36
CA LYS A 73 16.78 -6.86 -11.72
C LYS A 73 16.84 -8.32 -12.14
N LYS A 74 16.13 -9.23 -11.45
CA LYS A 74 16.03 -10.65 -11.83
C LYS A 74 15.31 -10.89 -13.15
N ARG A 75 14.52 -9.93 -13.62
CA ARG A 75 13.71 -10.03 -14.85
C ARG A 75 14.30 -9.23 -16.02
N ASP A 76 15.51 -8.70 -15.87
CA ASP A 76 16.17 -7.84 -16.86
C ASP A 76 15.31 -6.61 -17.24
N ILE A 77 14.53 -6.12 -16.28
CA ILE A 77 13.72 -4.91 -16.44
C ILE A 77 14.60 -3.74 -16.01
N ASP A 78 14.92 -2.86 -16.95
CA ASP A 78 15.65 -1.63 -16.68
C ASP A 78 14.73 -0.68 -15.91
N VAL A 79 15.05 -0.42 -14.64
CA VAL A 79 14.29 0.50 -13.79
C VAL A 79 15.15 1.74 -13.59
N THR A 80 14.93 2.75 -14.41
CA THR A 80 15.53 4.08 -14.23
C THR A 80 14.71 4.88 -13.23
N ILE A 81 15.35 5.31 -12.15
CA ILE A 81 14.80 6.32 -11.25
C ILE A 81 15.14 7.68 -11.88
N GLU A 82 14.15 8.34 -12.47
CA GLU A 82 14.28 9.73 -12.89
C GLU A 82 13.88 10.65 -11.73
N GLU A 83 14.78 11.56 -11.34
CA GLU A 83 14.44 12.67 -10.44
C GLU A 83 13.58 13.69 -11.22
N ILE A 84 12.39 14.02 -10.68
CA ILE A 84 11.50 15.09 -11.18
C ILE A 84 11.70 16.34 -10.33
#